data_AF-A0A5N5T831-F1
#
_entry.id   AF-A0A5N5T831-F1
#
_cell.length_a   1.000
_cell.length_b   1.000
_cell.length_c   1.000
_cell.angle_alpha   90.00
_cell.angle_beta   90.00
_cell.angle_gamma   90.00
#
_symmetry.space_group_name_H-M   'P 1'
#
loop_
_entity.id
_entity.type
_entity.pdbx_description
1 polymer ?
#
loop_
_entity_poly.entity_id
_entity_poly.type
_entity_poly.pdbx_seq_one_letter_code
_entity_poly.pdbx_strand_id
1 'polypeptide(L)'
;MFKLHTKFATIVKTVISFFEVDFSFDKNFLVKNIEECRTLLKQLVEKHLTDKSLQRIDYVLNFFSGTQFLEDVFKKDSPYRTTMQVIVDDMNKALEAGKI
;
A
#
# COMPACT_ATOMS: atom_id res chain seq x y z
N MET A 1 4.36 9.30 14.46
CA MET A 1 3.02 8.67 14.51
C MET A 1 2.06 9.31 13.51
N PHE A 2 1.66 10.60 13.64
CA PHE A 2 0.73 11.25 12.69
C PHE A 2 1.12 11.17 11.21
N LYS A 3 2.41 11.41 10.89
CA LYS A 3 2.92 11.30 9.50
C LYS A 3 2.74 9.91 8.88
N LEU A 4 2.90 8.85 9.66
CA LEU A 4 2.74 7.47 9.18
C LEU A 4 1.28 7.18 8.84
N HIS A 5 0.37 7.58 9.73
CA HIS A 5 -1.08 7.46 9.52
C HIS A 5 -1.53 8.21 8.26
N THR A 6 -1.15 9.49 8.11
CA THR A 6 -1.47 10.26 6.90
C THR A 6 -0.93 9.59 5.64
N LYS A 7 0.32 9.10 5.68
CA LYS A 7 0.94 8.42 4.54
C LYS A 7 0.22 7.12 4.18
N PHE A 8 -0.14 6.32 5.17
CA PHE A 8 -0.88 5.08 4.95
C PHE A 8 -2.27 5.35 4.36
N ALA A 9 -3.00 6.33 4.90
CA ALA A 9 -4.27 6.77 4.34
C ALA A 9 -4.15 7.28 2.89
N THR A 10 -3.07 7.97 2.53
CA THR A 10 -2.78 8.35 1.14
C THR A 10 -2.62 7.11 0.26
N ILE A 11 -1.83 6.12 0.68
CA ILE A 11 -1.64 4.87 -0.09
C ILE A 11 -2.97 4.16 -0.31
N VAL A 12 -3.80 4.02 0.73
CA VAL A 12 -5.11 3.37 0.63
C VAL A 12 -6.00 4.08 -0.39
N LYS A 13 -6.12 5.42 -0.32
CA LYS A 13 -6.88 6.21 -1.30
C LYS A 13 -6.34 6.06 -2.72
N THR A 14 -5.02 6.00 -2.88
CA THR A 14 -4.38 5.80 -4.18
C THR A 14 -4.70 4.41 -4.74
N VAL A 15 -4.64 3.36 -3.92
CA VAL A 15 -4.99 1.99 -4.35
C VAL A 15 -6.45 1.90 -4.80
N ILE A 16 -7.37 2.48 -4.03
CA ILE A 16 -8.80 2.57 -4.39
C ILE A 16 -8.96 3.28 -5.74
N SER A 17 -8.40 4.49 -5.86
CA SER A 17 -8.48 5.31 -7.09
C SER A 17 -7.93 4.58 -8.31
N PHE A 18 -6.75 3.97 -8.18
CA PHE A 18 -6.11 3.21 -9.28
C PHE A 18 -6.90 1.99 -9.72
N PHE A 19 -7.71 1.42 -8.84
CA PHE A 19 -8.54 0.27 -9.15
C PHE A 19 -9.90 0.64 -9.73
N GLU A 20 -10.50 1.75 -9.30
CA GLU A 20 -11.84 2.19 -9.68
C GLU A 20 -11.86 3.11 -10.91
N VAL A 21 -10.80 3.89 -11.13
CA VAL A 21 -10.73 4.88 -12.21
C VAL A 21 -9.87 4.35 -13.35
N ASP A 22 -10.49 4.13 -14.51
CA ASP A 22 -9.77 3.71 -15.73
C ASP A 22 -8.63 4.69 -16.08
N PHE A 23 -7.49 4.14 -16.53
CA PHE A 23 -6.29 4.89 -16.94
C PHE A 23 -5.61 5.75 -15.86
N SER A 24 -5.96 5.57 -14.58
CA SER A 24 -5.37 6.35 -13.48
C SER A 24 -4.10 5.73 -12.87
N PHE A 25 -3.82 4.45 -13.13
CA PHE A 25 -2.72 3.72 -12.50
C PHE A 25 -1.35 4.34 -12.82
N ASP A 26 -0.67 4.82 -11.77
CA ASP A 26 0.72 5.27 -11.80
C ASP A 26 1.55 4.46 -10.80
N LYS A 27 2.24 3.45 -11.33
CA LYS A 27 3.16 2.59 -10.57
C LYS A 27 4.19 3.38 -9.77
N ASN A 28 4.84 4.36 -10.40
CA ASN A 28 5.96 5.08 -9.79
C ASN A 28 5.48 5.91 -8.60
N PHE A 29 4.30 6.52 -8.73
CA PHE A 29 3.66 7.23 -7.63
C PHE A 29 3.35 6.31 -6.44
N LEU A 30 2.78 5.13 -6.68
CA LEU A 30 2.46 4.18 -5.61
C LEU A 30 3.72 3.63 -4.94
N VAL A 31 4.72 3.20 -5.72
CA VAL A 31 6.01 2.71 -5.20
C VAL A 31 6.68 3.77 -4.33
N LYS A 32 6.74 5.02 -4.79
CA LYS A 32 7.30 6.13 -4.00
C LYS A 32 6.61 6.27 -2.65
N ASN A 33 5.27 6.23 -2.62
CA ASN A 33 4.53 6.36 -1.36
C ASN A 33 4.77 5.16 -0.43
N ILE A 34 4.90 3.93 -0.97
CA ILE A 34 5.24 2.74 -0.18
C ILE A 34 6.64 2.85 0.44
N GLU A 35 7.63 3.34 -0.30
CA GLU A 35 9.00 3.54 0.22
C GLU A 35 9.07 4.64 1.31
N GLU A 36 8.30 5.72 1.14
CA GLU A 36 8.17 6.74 2.17
C GLU A 36 7.49 6.17 3.44
N CYS A 37 6.47 5.32 3.27
CA CYS A 37 5.81 4.61 4.37
C CYS A 37 6.78 3.65 5.09
N ARG A 38 7.60 2.90 4.34
CA ARG A 38 8.67 2.05 4.87
C ARG A 38 9.61 2.84 5.77
N THR A 39 10.09 3.98 5.28
CA THR A 39 11.02 4.84 6.02
C THR A 39 10.39 5.33 7.32
N LEU A 40 9.15 5.83 7.27
CA LEU A 40 8.42 6.29 8.45
C LEU A 40 8.16 5.17 9.46
N LEU A 41 7.85 3.97 8.99
CA LEU A 41 7.59 2.81 9.83
C LEU A 41 8.87 2.34 10.53
N LYS A 42 9.99 2.23 9.81
CA LYS A 42 11.28 1.84 10.40
C LYS A 42 11.75 2.86 11.42
N GLN A 43 11.70 4.15 11.11
CA GLN A 43 12.03 5.23 12.05
C GLN A 43 11.19 5.19 13.34
N LEU A 44 9.93 4.74 13.24
CA LEU A 44 9.05 4.63 14.41
C LEU A 44 9.47 3.51 15.36
N VAL A 45 10.01 2.41 14.84
CA VAL A 45 10.17 1.16 15.59
C VAL A 45 11.63 0.73 15.80
N GLU A 46 12.59 1.37 15.13
CA GLU A 46 14.03 1.03 15.19
C GLU A 46 14.61 1.01 16.61
N LYS A 47 14.10 1.86 17.52
CA LYS A 47 14.58 1.93 18.91
C LYS A 47 13.99 0.85 19.82
N HIS A 48 13.02 0.10 19.33
CA HIS A 48 12.22 -0.83 20.13
C HIS A 48 12.20 -2.26 19.58
N LEU A 49 12.66 -2.45 18.35
CA LEU A 49 12.62 -3.73 17.65
C LEU A 49 14.01 -4.17 17.22
N THR A 50 14.16 -5.49 17.09
CA THR A 50 15.39 -6.11 16.57
C THR A 50 15.54 -5.89 15.06
N ASP A 51 16.75 -6.03 14.55
CA ASP A 51 17.04 -6.03 13.11
C ASP A 51 16.19 -7.05 12.35
N LYS A 52 15.94 -8.22 12.94
CA LYS A 52 15.07 -9.25 12.35
C LYS A 52 13.64 -8.74 12.14
N SER A 53 13.11 -7.94 13.06
CA SER A 53 11.79 -7.31 12.90
C SER A 53 11.82 -6.19 11.87
N LEU A 54 12.90 -5.42 11.78
CA LEU A 54 13.08 -4.40 10.74
C LEU A 54 13.17 -5.01 9.33
N GLN A 55 13.85 -6.15 9.19
CA GLN A 55 13.91 -6.89 7.93
C GLN A 55 12.55 -7.44 7.50
N ARG A 56 11.65 -7.76 8.44
CA ARG A 56 10.27 -8.16 8.08
C ARG A 56 9.51 -7.01 7.45
N ILE A 57 9.72 -5.76 7.89
CA ILE A 57 9.13 -4.58 7.26
C ILE A 57 9.61 -4.46 5.82
N ASP A 58 10.91 -4.61 5.58
CA ASP A 58 11.48 -4.57 4.24
C ASP A 58 10.91 -5.70 3.37
N TYR A 59 10.85 -6.93 3.88
CA TYR A 59 10.33 -8.08 3.15
C TYR A 59 8.88 -7.85 2.67
N VAL A 60 8.01 -7.40 3.57
CA VAL A 60 6.60 -7.13 3.26
C VAL A 60 6.48 -6.01 2.22
N LEU A 61 7.14 -4.88 2.46
CA LEU A 61 6.99 -3.71 1.60
C LEU A 61 7.68 -3.88 0.25
N ASN A 62 8.76 -4.68 0.16
CA ASN A 62 9.39 -5.04 -1.11
C ASN A 62 8.46 -5.84 -2.02
N PHE A 63 7.66 -6.74 -1.45
CA PHE A 63 6.65 -7.48 -2.22
C PHE A 63 5.59 -6.52 -2.77
N PHE A 64 5.03 -5.67 -1.92
CA PHE A 64 3.97 -4.73 -2.32
C PHE A 64 4.45 -3.57 -3.20
N SER A 65 5.75 -3.27 -3.24
CA SER A 65 6.36 -2.35 -4.18
C SER A 65 6.88 -3.03 -5.45
N GLY A 66 6.69 -4.34 -5.61
CA GLY A 66 7.18 -5.10 -6.76
C GLY A 66 6.47 -4.72 -8.05
N THR A 67 7.24 -4.34 -9.08
CA THR A 67 6.70 -3.92 -10.39
C THR A 67 5.71 -4.93 -10.97
N GLN A 68 6.11 -6.21 -11.05
CA GLN A 68 5.29 -7.27 -11.61
C GLN A 68 3.98 -7.44 -10.83
N PHE A 69 4.08 -7.46 -9.50
CA PHE A 69 2.91 -7.56 -8.64
C PHE A 69 1.94 -6.40 -8.87
N LEU A 70 2.42 -5.16 -8.87
CA LEU A 70 1.58 -3.98 -9.08
C LEU A 70 0.94 -3.96 -10.46
N GLU A 71 1.70 -4.28 -11.51
CA GLU A 71 1.16 -4.36 -12.87
C GLU A 71 0.11 -5.46 -12.98
N ASP A 72 0.33 -6.62 -12.37
CA ASP A 72 -0.63 -7.73 -12.38
C ASP A 72 -1.93 -7.41 -11.63
N VAL A 73 -1.89 -6.73 -10.47
CA VAL A 73 -3.11 -6.47 -9.68
C VAL A 73 -3.94 -5.29 -10.19
N PHE A 74 -3.31 -4.32 -10.88
CA PHE A 74 -4.01 -3.17 -11.47
C PHE A 74 -4.36 -3.35 -12.95
N LYS A 75 -3.94 -4.45 -13.59
CA LYS A 75 -4.34 -4.77 -14.97
C LYS A 75 -5.86 -4.98 -15.06
N LYS A 76 -6.50 -4.43 -16.09
CA LYS A 76 -7.96 -4.52 -16.29
C LYS A 76 -8.47 -5.96 -16.47
N ASP A 77 -7.73 -6.78 -17.21
CA ASP A 77 -7.97 -8.20 -17.46
C ASP A 77 -7.18 -9.11 -16.52
N SER A 78 -6.80 -8.59 -15.34
CA SER A 78 -6.10 -9.37 -14.33
C SER A 78 -6.93 -10.57 -13.84
N PRO A 79 -6.32 -11.76 -13.66
CA PRO A 79 -6.98 -12.87 -12.99
C PRO A 79 -7.31 -12.55 -11.52
N TYR A 80 -6.69 -11.50 -10.95
CA TYR A 80 -6.88 -11.07 -9.56
C TYR A 80 -7.95 -9.99 -9.39
N ARG A 81 -8.62 -9.57 -10.48
CA ARG A 81 -9.56 -8.44 -10.46
C ARG A 81 -10.68 -8.61 -9.41
N THR A 82 -11.26 -9.81 -9.30
CA THR A 82 -12.30 -10.10 -8.29
C THR A 82 -11.76 -10.00 -6.86
N THR A 83 -10.57 -10.53 -6.60
CA THR A 83 -9.93 -10.44 -5.28
C THR A 83 -9.61 -8.99 -4.92
N MET A 84 -9.09 -8.23 -5.88
CA MET A 84 -8.81 -6.81 -5.68
C MET A 84 -10.07 -5.98 -5.46
N GLN A 85 -11.21 -6.32 -6.08
CA GLN A 85 -12.49 -5.68 -5.79
C GLN A 85 -12.86 -5.84 -4.30
N VAL A 86 -12.78 -7.05 -3.77
CA VAL A 86 -13.07 -7.32 -2.35
C VAL A 86 -12.14 -6.51 -1.43
N ILE A 87 -10.85 -6.46 -1.74
CA ILE A 87 -9.86 -5.69 -0.97
C ILE A 87 -10.19 -4.19 -1.00
N VAL A 88 -10.50 -3.64 -2.19
CA VAL A 88 -10.81 -2.22 -2.37
C VAL A 88 -12.12 -1.85 -1.67
N ASP A 89 -13.13 -2.70 -1.74
CA ASP A 89 -14.39 -2.52 -1.01
C ASP A 89 -14.16 -2.46 0.50
N ASP A 90 -13.32 -3.34 1.04
CA ASP A 90 -12.99 -3.35 2.46
C ASP A 90 -12.09 -2.17 2.87
N MET A 91 -11.19 -1.73 2.00
CA MET A 91 -10.41 -0.50 2.19
C MET A 91 -11.31 0.74 2.25
N ASN A 92 -12.30 0.85 1.36
CA ASN A 92 -13.29 1.94 1.37
C ASN A 92 -14.06 1.95 2.70
N LYS A 93 -14.61 0.80 3.12
CA LYS A 93 -15.33 0.69 4.41
C LYS A 93 -14.45 1.06 5.61
N ALA A 94 -13.19 0.63 5.62
CA ALA A 94 -12.26 0.95 6.70
C ALA A 94 -11.93 2.46 6.74
N LEU A 95 -11.78 3.09 5.57
CA LEU A 95 -11.53 4.52 5.45
C LEU A 95 -12.74 5.35 5.92
N GLU A 96 -13.95 4.97 5.52
CA GLU A 96 -15.21 5.61 5.98
C GLU A 96 -15.42 5.47 7.49
N ALA A 97 -15.03 4.33 8.06
CA ALA A 97 -15.09 4.08 9.50
C ALA A 97 -13.95 4.74 10.30
N GLY A 98 -13.02 5.46 9.66
CA GLY A 98 -11.87 6.07 10.32
C GLY A 98 -10.89 5.08 10.94
N LYS A 99 -10.79 3.87 10.37
CA LYS A 99 -9.92 2.77 10.85
C LYS A 99 -8.59 2.66 10.08
N ILE A 100 -8.25 3.68 9.29
CA ILE A 100 -7.07 3.77 8.42
C ILE A 100 -6.25 5.00 8.78
#